data_AF-A0A511Y8A8-F1
#
_entry.id   AF-A0A511Y8A8-F1
#
_cell.length_a   1.000
_cell.length_b   1.000
_cell.length_c   1.000
_cell.angle_alpha   90.00
_cell.angle_beta   90.00
_cell.angle_gamma   90.00
#
_symmetry.space_group_name_H-M   'P 1'
#
loop_
_entity.id
_entity.type
_entity.pdbx_description
1 polymer ?
#
loop_
_entity_poly.entity_id
_entity_poly.type
_entity_poly.pdbx_seq_one_letter_code
_entity_poly.pdbx_strand_id
1 'polypeptide(L)'
;MLLVVVKAKVLRYTVFFTAFLIIFSLTARFIIWKDFIVPVLDTEDFWKVWYMEMYYPTHTRLDGLAVGVTVSYLMQYSSQFKNAVHNNGNKLLILGAILLGISFWICNDQVSEEASIFGFTFVAISYGIILMSSLSGSSFLFRSKSYSTTQIAALSYAIYLSHKGIIHMIQYTLGQFGMNVSDNFSLLVCLAGCIAGGLLYRFMIENPASRLKYRILNRTAERD
;
A
#
# COMPACT_ATOMS: atom_id res chain seq x y z
N MET A 1 6.47 -20.43 2.30
CA MET A 1 5.15 -20.62 1.66
C MET A 1 5.08 -20.14 0.21
N LEU A 2 5.52 -18.92 -0.15
CA LEU A 2 5.44 -18.40 -1.52
C LEU A 2 6.15 -19.25 -2.60
N LEU A 3 7.29 -19.88 -2.28
CA LEU A 3 8.06 -20.73 -3.22
C LEU A 3 7.30 -22.00 -3.66
N VAL A 4 6.36 -22.49 -2.84
CA VAL A 4 5.56 -23.70 -3.16
C VAL A 4 4.44 -23.36 -4.15
N VAL A 5 3.85 -22.16 -4.03
CA VAL A 5 2.74 -21.71 -4.90
C VAL A 5 3.21 -21.44 -6.33
N VAL A 6 4.47 -21.02 -6.53
CA VAL A 6 5.06 -20.78 -7.86
C VAL A 6 5.05 -22.05 -8.73
N LYS A 7 5.09 -23.25 -8.13
CA LYS A 7 5.03 -24.53 -8.88
C LYS A 7 3.61 -24.92 -9.32
N ALA A 8 2.56 -24.31 -8.78
CA ALA A 8 1.19 -24.66 -9.11
C ALA A 8 0.72 -23.85 -10.32
N LYS A 9 0.20 -24.52 -11.37
CA LYS A 9 -0.41 -23.92 -12.58
C LYS A 9 -1.70 -23.09 -12.30
N VAL A 10 -1.91 -22.63 -11.07
CA VAL A 10 -3.03 -21.80 -10.59
C VAL A 10 -3.01 -20.40 -11.23
N LEU A 11 -1.90 -20.04 -11.87
CA LEU A 11 -1.67 -18.75 -12.53
C LEU A 11 -2.76 -18.36 -13.54
N ARG A 12 -3.37 -19.31 -14.27
CA ARG A 12 -4.38 -19.00 -15.30
C ARG A 12 -5.65 -18.34 -14.73
N TYR A 13 -5.98 -18.60 -13.47
CA TYR A 13 -7.18 -18.06 -12.83
C TYR A 13 -6.90 -16.80 -12.00
N THR A 14 -5.66 -16.31 -11.97
CA THR A 14 -5.27 -15.15 -11.16
C THR A 14 -6.14 -13.93 -11.43
N VAL A 15 -6.42 -13.61 -12.70
CA VAL A 15 -7.24 -12.44 -13.07
C VAL A 15 -8.69 -12.59 -12.60
N PHE A 16 -9.28 -13.79 -12.71
CA PHE A 16 -10.63 -14.04 -12.22
C PHE A 16 -10.69 -13.98 -10.69
N PHE A 17 -9.66 -14.51 -10.02
CA PHE A 17 -9.55 -14.47 -8.58
C PHE A 17 -9.40 -13.03 -8.06
N THR A 18 -8.55 -12.20 -8.68
CA THR A 18 -8.40 -10.80 -8.28
C THR A 18 -9.66 -9.98 -8.57
N ALA A 19 -10.34 -10.24 -9.70
CA ALA A 19 -11.63 -9.63 -9.99
C ALA A 19 -12.68 -9.99 -8.92
N PHE A 20 -12.73 -11.26 -8.51
CA PHE A 20 -13.58 -11.71 -7.40
C PHE A 20 -13.26 -10.98 -6.10
N LEU A 21 -11.97 -10.81 -5.74
CA LEU A 21 -11.58 -10.10 -4.52
C LEU A 21 -12.03 -8.63 -4.51
N ILE A 22 -11.98 -7.94 -5.66
CA ILE A 22 -12.46 -6.56 -5.79
C ILE A 22 -13.97 -6.52 -5.56
N ILE A 23 -14.73 -7.39 -6.23
CA ILE A 23 -16.19 -7.46 -6.09
C ILE A 23 -16.56 -7.79 -4.64
N PHE A 24 -15.92 -8.79 -4.05
CA PHE A 24 -16.11 -9.18 -2.66
C PHE A 24 -15.87 -8.02 -1.69
N SER A 25 -14.77 -7.28 -1.86
CA SER A 25 -14.45 -6.12 -1.03
C SER A 25 -15.50 -5.01 -1.16
N LEU A 26 -15.97 -4.73 -2.38
CA LEU A 26 -17.02 -3.72 -2.63
C LEU A 26 -18.37 -4.14 -2.03
N THR A 27 -18.76 -5.40 -2.20
CA THR A 27 -19.99 -5.94 -1.61
C THR A 27 -19.93 -5.94 -0.09
N ALA A 28 -18.79 -6.34 0.51
CA ALA A 28 -18.61 -6.29 1.95
C ALA A 28 -18.74 -4.86 2.48
N ARG A 29 -18.09 -3.87 1.84
CA ARG A 29 -18.23 -2.45 2.20
C ARG A 29 -19.68 -1.97 2.10
N PHE A 30 -20.40 -2.35 1.04
CA PHE A 30 -21.80 -1.99 0.88
C PHE A 30 -22.69 -2.56 2.00
N ILE A 31 -22.49 -3.83 2.37
CA ILE A 31 -23.21 -4.48 3.47
C ILE A 31 -22.86 -3.78 4.79
N ILE A 32 -21.57 -3.57 5.07
CA ILE A 32 -21.11 -2.91 6.30
C ILE A 32 -21.70 -1.50 6.41
N TRP A 33 -21.70 -0.75 5.30
CA TRP A 33 -22.31 0.57 5.27
C TRP A 33 -23.77 0.53 5.72
N LYS A 34 -24.58 -0.36 5.14
CA LYS A 34 -26.00 -0.45 5.46
C LYS A 34 -26.30 -0.99 6.85
N ASP A 35 -25.60 -2.03 7.26
CA ASP A 35 -25.94 -2.79 8.48
C ASP A 35 -25.28 -2.23 9.74
N PHE A 36 -24.10 -1.60 9.60
CA PHE A 36 -23.31 -1.11 10.74
C PHE A 36 -23.13 0.40 10.75
N ILE A 37 -23.03 1.06 9.59
CA ILE A 37 -22.72 2.50 9.54
C ILE A 37 -23.98 3.36 9.55
N VAL A 38 -24.96 3.08 8.69
CA VAL A 38 -26.23 3.82 8.63
C VAL A 38 -26.93 3.94 9.99
N PRO A 39 -27.00 2.88 10.84
CA PRO A 39 -27.65 2.98 12.15
C PRO A 39 -26.96 3.91 13.15
N VAL A 40 -25.67 4.22 12.94
CA VAL A 40 -24.86 5.00 13.88
C VAL A 40 -24.45 6.36 13.35
N LEU A 41 -24.88 6.76 12.13
CA LEU A 41 -24.50 8.02 11.47
C LEU A 41 -24.64 9.26 12.36
N ASP A 42 -25.75 9.36 13.10
CA ASP A 42 -26.07 10.51 13.96
C ASP A 42 -25.60 10.33 15.41
N THR A 43 -24.76 9.33 15.69
CA THR A 43 -24.27 9.01 17.04
C THR A 43 -22.79 9.37 17.20
N GLU A 44 -22.36 9.60 18.44
CA GLU A 44 -20.94 9.84 18.75
C GLU A 44 -20.04 8.64 18.42
N ASP A 45 -20.61 7.44 18.35
CA ASP A 45 -19.90 6.20 18.03
C ASP A 45 -19.61 6.03 16.52
N PHE A 46 -20.20 6.86 15.65
CA PHE A 46 -20.05 6.77 14.18
C PHE A 46 -18.60 6.56 13.76
N TRP A 47 -17.70 7.44 14.20
CA TRP A 47 -16.31 7.41 13.79
C TRP A 47 -15.60 6.11 14.21
N LYS A 48 -15.90 5.63 15.42
CA LYS A 48 -15.33 4.41 15.96
C LYS A 48 -15.80 3.18 15.19
N VAL A 49 -17.11 3.08 14.92
CA VAL A 49 -17.68 1.97 14.16
C VAL A 49 -17.20 1.99 12.72
N TRP A 50 -17.19 3.15 12.06
CA TRP A 50 -16.62 3.31 10.72
C TRP A 50 -15.15 2.89 10.69
N TYR A 51 -14.37 3.32 11.68
CA TYR A 51 -12.95 2.95 11.74
C TYR A 51 -12.74 1.45 11.92
N MET A 52 -13.53 0.81 12.79
CA MET A 52 -13.38 -0.61 13.14
C MET A 52 -13.95 -1.57 12.09
N GLU A 53 -15.10 -1.23 11.49
CA GLU A 53 -15.84 -2.12 10.58
C GLU A 53 -15.57 -1.79 9.11
N MET A 54 -15.45 -0.50 8.75
CA MET A 54 -15.26 -0.11 7.36
C MET A 54 -13.78 0.02 7.02
N TYR A 55 -13.04 0.82 7.80
CA TYR A 55 -11.68 1.19 7.50
C TYR A 55 -10.73 0.03 7.79
N TYR A 56 -10.61 -0.44 9.04
CA TYR A 56 -9.53 -1.33 9.47
C TYR A 56 -9.54 -2.78 8.91
N PRO A 57 -10.70 -3.44 8.70
CA PRO A 57 -10.71 -4.87 8.41
C PRO A 57 -10.00 -5.26 7.11
N THR A 58 -9.38 -6.43 7.10
CA THR A 58 -8.62 -6.89 5.93
C THR A 58 -9.51 -7.14 4.72
N HIS A 59 -10.73 -7.66 4.93
CA HIS A 59 -11.64 -8.03 3.86
C HIS A 59 -12.18 -6.83 3.08
N THR A 60 -12.24 -5.65 3.70
CA THR A 60 -12.60 -4.39 3.04
C THR A 60 -11.43 -3.73 2.32
N ARG A 61 -10.23 -4.31 2.31
CA ARG A 61 -9.01 -3.74 1.70
C ARG A 61 -8.33 -4.63 0.66
N LEU A 62 -9.00 -5.71 0.25
CA LEU A 62 -8.44 -6.69 -0.69
C LEU A 62 -8.36 -6.14 -2.12
N ASP A 63 -9.18 -5.15 -2.45
CA ASP A 63 -9.19 -4.44 -3.72
C ASP A 63 -7.82 -3.86 -4.10
N GLY A 64 -7.13 -3.19 -3.17
CA GLY A 64 -5.80 -2.63 -3.41
C GLY A 64 -4.76 -3.69 -3.76
N LEU A 65 -4.76 -4.79 -3.01
CA LEU A 65 -3.89 -5.94 -3.29
C LEU A 65 -4.24 -6.58 -4.64
N ALA A 66 -5.52 -6.76 -4.92
CA ALA A 66 -6.02 -7.37 -6.16
C ALA A 66 -5.61 -6.56 -7.40
N VAL A 67 -5.68 -5.22 -7.35
CA VAL A 67 -5.21 -4.35 -8.44
C VAL A 67 -3.71 -4.56 -8.69
N GLY A 68 -2.89 -4.52 -7.63
CA GLY A 68 -1.44 -4.71 -7.75
C GLY A 68 -1.05 -6.09 -8.31
N VAL A 69 -1.68 -7.16 -7.81
CA VAL A 69 -1.46 -8.54 -8.29
C VAL A 69 -1.89 -8.68 -9.75
N THR A 70 -3.02 -8.08 -10.15
CA THR A 70 -3.49 -8.11 -11.54
C THR A 70 -2.49 -7.45 -12.48
N VAL A 71 -2.01 -6.25 -12.14
CA VAL A 71 -0.99 -5.55 -12.92
C VAL A 71 0.29 -6.38 -13.04
N SER A 72 0.77 -6.94 -11.93
CA SER A 72 1.97 -7.79 -11.93
C SER A 72 1.81 -9.02 -12.83
N TYR A 73 0.68 -9.71 -12.72
CA TYR A 73 0.36 -10.88 -13.54
C TYR A 73 0.31 -10.53 -15.03
N LEU A 74 -0.40 -9.47 -15.41
CA LEU A 74 -0.51 -9.06 -16.81
C LEU A 74 0.83 -8.63 -17.40
N MET A 75 1.65 -7.88 -16.64
CA MET A 75 3.00 -7.47 -17.06
C MET A 75 3.95 -8.66 -17.23
N GLN A 76 3.78 -9.73 -16.45
CA GLN A 76 4.63 -10.92 -16.52
C GLN A 76 4.24 -11.87 -17.65
N TYR A 77 2.94 -12.10 -17.86
CA TYR A 77 2.45 -13.20 -18.73
C TYR A 77 1.82 -12.74 -20.05
N SER A 78 1.47 -11.46 -20.22
CA SER A 78 0.89 -10.94 -21.46
C SER A 78 1.86 -10.01 -22.19
N SER A 79 2.45 -10.51 -23.28
CA SER A 79 3.36 -9.73 -24.13
C SER A 79 2.66 -8.52 -24.77
N GLN A 80 1.41 -8.67 -25.20
CA GLN A 80 0.61 -7.60 -25.76
C GLN A 80 0.35 -6.49 -24.74
N PHE A 81 -0.08 -6.84 -23.52
CA PHE A 81 -0.32 -5.87 -22.46
C PHE A 81 0.96 -5.14 -22.06
N LYS A 82 2.05 -5.89 -21.88
CA LYS A 82 3.37 -5.33 -21.60
C LYS A 82 3.83 -4.34 -22.66
N ASN A 83 3.67 -4.67 -23.95
CA ASN A 83 4.00 -3.78 -25.05
C ASN A 83 3.13 -2.51 -25.05
N ALA A 84 1.82 -2.63 -24.80
CA ALA A 84 0.93 -1.48 -24.68
C ALA A 84 1.35 -0.54 -23.54
N VAL A 85 1.68 -1.09 -22.36
CA VAL A 85 2.19 -0.30 -21.23
C VAL A 85 3.53 0.38 -21.57
N HIS A 86 4.44 -0.34 -22.21
CA HIS A 86 5.74 0.20 -22.62
C HIS A 86 5.63 1.30 -23.67
N ASN A 87 4.63 1.26 -24.55
CA ASN A 87 4.44 2.29 -25.57
C ASN A 87 3.69 3.53 -25.05
N ASN A 88 2.95 3.41 -23.95
CA ASN A 88 2.04 4.45 -23.45
C ASN A 88 2.42 4.99 -22.06
N GLY A 89 3.66 4.80 -21.59
CA GLY A 89 4.07 5.08 -20.21
C GLY A 89 3.70 6.49 -19.71
N ASN A 90 4.05 7.54 -20.46
CA ASN A 90 3.71 8.93 -20.05
C ASN A 90 2.20 9.21 -20.09
N LYS A 91 1.46 8.61 -21.03
CA LYS A 91 0.00 8.75 -21.10
C LYS A 91 -0.67 8.11 -19.88
N LEU A 92 -0.16 6.95 -19.46
CA LEU A 92 -0.61 6.29 -18.24
C LEU A 92 -0.31 7.13 -16.99
N LEU A 93 0.83 7.85 -16.95
CA LEU A 93 1.12 8.75 -15.84
C LEU A 93 0.07 9.86 -15.71
N ILE A 94 -0.21 10.54 -16.82
CA ILE A 94 -1.18 11.64 -16.86
C ILE A 94 -2.57 11.12 -16.51
N LEU A 95 -2.98 10.01 -17.12
CA LEU A 95 -4.27 9.37 -16.83
C LEU A 95 -4.40 8.99 -15.35
N GLY A 96 -3.37 8.33 -14.80
CA GLY A 96 -3.35 7.92 -13.40
C GLY A 96 -3.38 9.12 -12.45
N ALA A 97 -2.67 10.21 -12.76
CA ALA A 97 -2.69 11.43 -11.97
C ALA A 97 -4.06 12.13 -12.00
N ILE A 98 -4.72 12.19 -13.17
CA ILE A 98 -6.08 12.74 -13.31
C ILE A 98 -7.07 11.91 -12.50
N LEU A 99 -7.05 10.57 -12.66
CA LEU A 99 -7.92 9.67 -11.92
C LEU A 99 -7.67 9.74 -10.41
N LEU A 100 -6.41 9.88 -9.99
CA LEU A 100 -6.08 10.07 -8.58
C LEU A 100 -6.64 11.39 -8.04
N GLY A 101 -6.54 12.47 -8.80
CA GLY A 101 -7.13 13.76 -8.44
C GLY A 101 -8.65 13.69 -8.28
N ILE A 102 -9.34 13.00 -9.21
CA ILE A 102 -10.78 12.74 -9.10
C ILE A 102 -11.08 11.86 -7.87
N SER A 103 -10.28 10.84 -7.62
CA SER A 103 -10.43 9.95 -6.46
C SER A 103 -10.29 10.71 -5.15
N PHE A 104 -9.32 11.62 -5.04
CA PHE A 104 -9.15 12.50 -3.88
C PHE A 104 -10.28 13.50 -3.72
N TRP A 105 -10.87 13.97 -4.81
CA TRP A 105 -12.05 14.83 -4.73
C TRP A 105 -13.27 14.07 -4.19
N ILE A 106 -13.50 12.83 -4.65
CA ILE A 106 -14.54 11.94 -4.09
C ILE A 106 -14.25 11.63 -2.61
N CYS A 107 -12.99 11.38 -2.27
CA CYS A 107 -12.55 11.05 -0.91
C CYS A 107 -12.27 12.28 -0.03
N ASN A 108 -12.71 13.48 -0.43
CA ASN A 108 -12.52 14.69 0.38
C ASN A 108 -13.19 14.51 1.75
N ASP A 109 -14.42 14.00 1.73
CA ASP A 109 -15.01 13.38 2.90
C ASP A 109 -14.86 11.85 2.83
N GLN A 110 -13.77 11.35 3.41
CA GLN A 110 -13.46 9.91 3.36
C GLN A 110 -14.51 9.03 4.06
N VAL A 111 -15.32 9.61 4.95
CA VAL A 111 -16.36 8.87 5.67
C VAL A 111 -17.71 8.89 4.98
N SER A 112 -17.85 9.63 3.88
CA SER A 112 -19.04 9.59 3.02
C SER A 112 -19.30 8.19 2.45
N GLU A 113 -20.55 7.92 2.05
CA GLU A 113 -20.96 6.64 1.48
C GLU A 113 -20.13 6.30 0.23
N GLU A 114 -20.03 7.27 -0.68
CA GLU A 114 -19.38 7.11 -1.96
C GLU A 114 -17.88 6.87 -1.79
N ALA A 115 -17.23 7.64 -0.90
CA ALA A 115 -15.81 7.48 -0.61
C ALA A 115 -15.52 6.13 0.07
N SER A 116 -16.34 5.77 1.06
CA SER A 116 -16.16 4.56 1.85
C SER A 116 -16.33 3.30 1.02
N ILE A 117 -17.32 3.27 0.12
CA ILE A 117 -17.61 2.10 -0.72
C ILE A 117 -16.68 2.05 -1.93
N PHE A 118 -16.62 3.13 -2.72
CA PHE A 118 -15.95 3.14 -4.03
C PHE A 118 -14.64 3.93 -4.04
N GLY A 119 -14.54 5.00 -3.25
CA GLY A 119 -13.40 5.92 -3.25
C GLY A 119 -12.06 5.22 -3.08
N PHE A 120 -11.92 4.36 -2.07
CA PHE A 120 -10.68 3.60 -1.83
C PHE A 120 -10.29 2.69 -3.01
N THR A 121 -11.27 2.10 -3.69
CA THR A 121 -11.05 1.27 -4.88
C THR A 121 -10.54 2.11 -6.05
N PHE A 122 -11.08 3.33 -6.24
CA PHE A 122 -10.60 4.25 -7.28
C PHE A 122 -9.19 4.76 -6.99
N VAL A 123 -8.86 5.03 -5.73
CA VAL A 123 -7.48 5.35 -5.31
C VAL A 123 -6.54 4.18 -5.66
N ALA A 124 -6.94 2.94 -5.34
CA ALA A 124 -6.14 1.76 -5.66
C ALA A 124 -5.91 1.58 -7.18
N ILE A 125 -6.96 1.72 -7.99
CA ILE A 125 -6.87 1.64 -9.46
C ILE A 125 -5.97 2.75 -10.00
N SER A 126 -6.13 3.98 -9.51
CA SER A 126 -5.32 5.13 -9.92
C SER A 126 -3.84 4.91 -9.64
N TYR A 127 -3.49 4.44 -8.44
CA TYR A 127 -2.12 4.04 -8.11
C TYR A 127 -1.64 2.85 -8.94
N GLY A 128 -2.50 1.89 -9.27
CA GLY A 128 -2.19 0.79 -10.19
C GLY A 128 -1.78 1.29 -11.59
N ILE A 129 -2.46 2.33 -12.09
CA ILE A 129 -2.13 2.96 -13.38
C ILE A 129 -0.82 3.73 -13.31
N ILE A 130 -0.59 4.49 -12.24
CA ILE A 130 0.68 5.19 -12.01
C ILE A 130 1.84 4.18 -11.88
N LEU A 131 1.61 3.06 -11.19
CA LEU A 131 2.56 1.96 -11.08
C LEU A 131 2.92 1.41 -12.46
N MET A 132 1.94 1.12 -13.32
CA MET A 132 2.21 0.69 -14.71
C MET A 132 3.07 1.70 -15.47
N SER A 133 2.83 3.00 -15.28
CA SER A 133 3.70 4.02 -15.85
C SER A 133 5.13 3.93 -15.32
N SER A 134 5.32 3.78 -14.00
CA SER A 134 6.64 3.69 -13.40
C SER A 134 7.46 2.48 -13.87
N LEU A 135 6.79 1.40 -14.28
CA LEU A 135 7.41 0.20 -14.85
C LEU A 135 7.74 0.35 -16.35
N SER A 136 7.18 1.36 -17.02
CA SER A 136 7.29 1.56 -18.45
C SER A 136 8.57 2.28 -18.84
N GLY A 137 9.44 1.65 -19.65
CA GLY A 137 10.66 2.28 -20.19
C GLY A 137 10.46 3.58 -20.99
N SER A 138 9.26 3.85 -21.52
CA SER A 138 8.95 5.12 -22.17
C SER A 138 8.58 6.23 -21.18
N SER A 139 8.30 5.89 -19.91
CA SER A 139 7.87 6.86 -18.90
C SER A 139 9.04 7.69 -18.36
N PHE A 140 8.76 8.96 -18.08
CA PHE A 140 9.65 9.85 -17.35
C PHE A 140 10.08 9.26 -16.00
N LEU A 141 9.15 8.65 -15.26
CA LEU A 141 9.42 8.07 -13.94
C LEU A 141 10.47 6.96 -13.99
N PHE A 142 10.43 6.12 -15.02
CA PHE A 142 11.40 5.03 -15.17
C PHE A 142 12.82 5.55 -15.48
N ARG A 143 12.91 6.68 -16.19
CA ARG A 143 14.19 7.31 -16.58
C ARG A 143 14.79 8.15 -15.46
N SER A 144 13.97 8.73 -14.59
CA SER A 144 14.37 9.59 -13.47
C SER A 144 14.84 8.79 -12.24
N LYS A 145 15.82 7.91 -12.43
CA LYS A 145 16.42 7.14 -11.32
C LYS A 145 17.34 8.04 -10.50
N SER A 146 16.96 8.35 -9.27
CA SER A 146 17.82 9.03 -8.30
C SER A 146 18.18 8.09 -7.16
N TYR A 147 19.46 8.11 -6.76
CA TYR A 147 19.92 7.35 -5.61
C TYR A 147 19.18 7.78 -4.33
N SER A 148 18.95 9.08 -4.15
CA SER A 148 18.30 9.62 -2.97
C SER A 148 16.85 9.16 -2.82
N THR A 149 16.06 9.18 -3.91
CA THR A 149 14.67 8.72 -3.86
C THR A 149 14.57 7.22 -3.58
N THR A 150 15.54 6.44 -4.05
CA THR A 150 15.63 5.00 -3.74
C THR A 150 15.89 4.77 -2.24
N GLN A 151 16.80 5.55 -1.63
CA GLN A 151 17.06 5.43 -0.19
C GLN A 151 15.86 5.85 0.65
N ILE A 152 15.17 6.93 0.26
CA ILE A 152 13.96 7.39 0.94
C ILE A 152 12.87 6.32 0.84
N ALA A 153 12.60 5.79 -0.35
CA ALA A 153 11.59 4.76 -0.55
C ALA A 153 11.87 3.49 0.28
N ALA A 154 13.13 3.04 0.33
CA ALA A 154 13.54 1.91 1.17
C ALA A 154 13.32 2.19 2.66
N LEU A 155 13.66 3.40 3.12
CA LEU A 155 13.48 3.79 4.52
C LEU A 155 12.00 3.95 4.90
N SER A 156 11.16 4.44 4.00
CA SER A 156 9.72 4.66 4.24
C SER A 156 9.01 3.41 4.71
N TYR A 157 9.36 2.23 4.17
CA TYR A 157 8.76 0.97 4.61
C TYR A 157 9.13 0.61 6.06
N ALA A 158 10.41 0.74 6.42
CA ALA A 158 10.87 0.49 7.78
C ALA A 158 10.22 1.46 8.78
N ILE A 159 10.18 2.76 8.44
CA ILE A 159 9.53 3.79 9.26
C ILE A 159 8.02 3.50 9.39
N TYR A 160 7.34 3.15 8.31
CA TYR A 160 5.90 2.85 8.34
C TYR A 160 5.57 1.73 9.33
N LEU A 161 6.37 0.67 9.41
CA LEU A 161 6.15 -0.41 10.36
C LEU A 161 6.47 -0.02 11.81
N SER A 162 7.50 0.80 12.04
CA SER A 162 8.03 1.04 13.38
C SER A 162 7.49 2.32 14.04
N HIS A 163 7.04 3.31 13.28
CA HIS A 163 6.79 4.66 13.79
C HIS A 163 5.78 4.69 14.94
N LYS A 164 4.66 3.96 14.86
CA LYS A 164 3.64 3.98 15.93
C LYS A 164 4.20 3.51 17.28
N GLY A 165 5.01 2.45 17.28
CA GLY A 165 5.64 1.93 18.50
C GLY A 165 6.73 2.86 19.03
N ILE A 166 7.56 3.41 18.14
CA ILE A 166 8.63 4.34 18.50
C ILE A 166 8.05 5.64 19.10
N ILE A 167 7.05 6.23 18.44
CA ILE A 167 6.39 7.45 18.91
C ILE A 167 5.79 7.20 20.31
N HIS A 168 5.09 6.08 20.50
CA HIS A 168 4.52 5.75 21.81
C HIS A 168 5.59 5.64 22.91
N MET A 169 6.71 4.95 22.66
CA MET A 169 7.79 4.84 23.64
C MET A 169 8.45 6.20 23.94
N ILE A 170 8.66 7.03 22.93
CA ILE A 170 9.25 8.37 23.09
C ILE A 170 8.30 9.27 23.88
N GLN A 171 7.02 9.33 23.51
CA GLN A 171 6.02 10.14 24.21
C GLN A 171 5.82 9.69 25.66
N TYR A 172 5.77 8.38 25.90
CA TYR A 172 5.71 7.83 27.26
C TYR A 172 6.91 8.29 28.09
N THR A 173 8.13 8.20 27.53
CA THR A 173 9.37 8.59 28.22
C THR A 173 9.40 10.09 28.49
N LEU A 174 9.06 10.94 27.50
CA LEU A 174 8.98 12.39 27.66
C LEU A 174 7.96 12.80 28.73
N GLY A 175 6.82 12.11 28.80
CA GLY A 175 5.81 12.32 29.83
C GLY A 175 6.30 12.01 31.24
N GLN A 176 7.16 10.99 31.42
CA GLN A 176 7.79 10.72 32.72
C GLN A 176 8.73 11.84 33.17
N PHE A 177 9.34 12.58 32.23
CA PHE A 177 10.19 13.73 32.51
C PHE A 177 9.41 15.05 32.65
N GLY A 178 8.07 15.01 32.65
CA GLY A 178 7.22 16.19 32.83
C GLY A 178 7.22 17.15 31.62
N MET A 179 7.68 16.70 30.45
CA MET A 179 7.62 17.49 29.22
C MET A 179 6.27 17.31 28.52
N ASN A 180 5.71 18.41 28.04
CA ASN A 180 4.42 18.39 27.33
C ASN A 180 4.57 17.69 25.97
N VAL A 181 3.69 16.72 25.72
CA VAL A 181 3.68 15.91 24.49
C VAL A 181 3.38 16.74 23.23
N SER A 182 2.75 17.91 23.40
CA SER A 182 2.31 18.82 22.33
C SER A 182 3.38 19.81 21.84
N ASP A 183 4.60 19.79 22.41
CA ASP A 183 5.64 20.71 21.98
C ASP A 183 6.25 20.33 20.63
N ASN A 184 6.63 21.34 19.83
CA ASN A 184 7.41 21.15 18.60
C ASN A 184 8.68 20.31 18.84
N PHE A 185 9.23 20.39 20.05
CA PHE A 185 10.34 19.56 20.49
C PHE A 185 9.99 18.06 20.51
N SER A 186 8.84 17.68 21.08
CA SER A 186 8.34 16.30 21.09
C SER A 186 8.19 15.75 19.67
N LEU A 187 7.67 16.56 18.74
CA LEU A 187 7.56 16.19 17.33
C LEU A 187 8.93 15.94 16.68
N LEU A 188 9.90 16.84 16.88
CA LEU A 188 11.24 16.68 16.34
C LEU A 188 11.95 15.44 16.89
N VAL A 189 11.82 15.17 18.20
CA VAL A 189 12.38 13.97 18.83
C VAL A 189 11.70 12.70 18.30
N CYS A 190 10.38 12.71 18.14
CA CYS A 190 9.64 11.59 17.55
C CYS A 190 10.06 11.33 16.11
N LEU A 191 10.21 12.38 15.29
CA LEU A 191 10.66 12.28 13.90
C LEU A 191 12.08 11.70 13.82
N ALA A 192 13.00 12.24 14.60
CA ALA A 192 14.38 11.75 14.68
C ALA A 192 14.43 10.29 15.14
N GLY A 193 13.64 9.94 16.15
CA GLY A 193 13.51 8.57 16.65
C GLY A 193 12.96 7.62 15.60
N CYS A 194 11.96 8.03 14.83
CA CYS A 194 11.40 7.22 13.74
C CYS A 194 12.43 6.97 12.63
N ILE A 195 13.20 7.99 12.23
CA ILE A 195 14.28 7.86 11.24
C ILE A 195 15.37 6.91 11.77
N ALA A 196 15.82 7.11 13.01
CA ALA A 196 16.84 6.28 13.64
C ALA A 196 16.38 4.82 13.78
N GLY A 197 15.15 4.60 14.26
CA GLY A 197 14.57 3.26 14.38
C GLY A 197 14.35 2.59 13.02
N GLY A 198 13.93 3.34 12.00
CA GLY A 198 13.82 2.85 10.62
C GLY A 198 15.18 2.42 10.05
N LEU A 199 16.24 3.21 10.29
CA LEU A 199 17.61 2.85 9.90
C LEU A 199 18.09 1.59 10.63
N LEU A 200 17.87 1.50 11.94
CA LEU A 200 18.21 0.33 12.75
C LEU A 200 17.49 -0.92 12.24
N TYR A 201 16.19 -0.83 11.97
CA TYR A 201 15.40 -1.91 11.40
C TYR A 201 15.97 -2.38 10.05
N ARG A 202 16.33 -1.44 9.17
CA ARG A 202 16.92 -1.75 7.86
C ARG A 202 18.26 -2.49 7.99
N PHE A 203 19.15 -2.03 8.87
CA PHE A 203 20.45 -2.67 9.03
C PHE A 203 20.38 -4.01 9.76
N MET A 204 19.54 -4.13 10.79
CA MET A 204 19.48 -5.32 11.65
C MET A 204 18.54 -6.41 11.14
N ILE A 205 17.52 -6.08 10.35
CA ILE A 205 16.50 -7.05 9.91
C ILE A 205 16.49 -7.16 8.39
N GLU A 206 16.31 -6.05 7.67
CA GLU A 206 16.10 -6.09 6.22
C GLU A 206 17.33 -6.58 5.44
N ASN A 207 18.50 -6.03 5.73
CA ASN A 207 19.77 -6.42 5.11
C ASN A 207 20.13 -7.91 5.34
N PRO A 208 20.11 -8.45 6.57
CA PRO A 208 20.41 -9.87 6.79
C PRO A 208 19.35 -10.78 6.20
N ALA A 209 18.06 -10.44 6.31
CA ALA A 209 16.98 -11.23 5.70
C ALA A 209 17.13 -11.29 4.17
N SER A 210 17.50 -10.17 3.54
CA SER A 210 17.78 -10.12 2.10
C SER A 210 18.99 -10.99 1.72
N ARG A 211 20.08 -10.96 2.49
CA ARG A 211 21.24 -11.84 2.27
C ARG A 211 20.87 -13.31 2.40
N LEU A 212 20.03 -13.67 3.38
CA LEU A 212 19.55 -15.03 3.55
C LEU A 212 18.69 -15.48 2.36
N LYS A 213 17.77 -14.61 1.90
CA LYS A 213 16.95 -14.84 0.71
C LYS A 213 17.81 -15.15 -0.51
N TYR A 214 18.81 -14.32 -0.81
CA TYR A 214 19.70 -14.53 -1.96
C TYR A 214 20.48 -15.85 -1.86
N ARG A 215 20.97 -16.22 -0.66
CA ARG A 215 21.64 -17.51 -0.45
C ARG A 215 20.74 -18.72 -0.74
N ILE A 216 19.47 -18.66 -0.36
CA ILE A 216 18.51 -19.75 -0.59
C ILE A 216 18.14 -19.85 -2.08
N LEU A 217 17.88 -18.72 -2.73
CA LEU A 217 17.54 -18.68 -4.16
C LEU A 217 18.69 -19.16 -5.04
N ASN A 218 19.93 -18.71 -4.78
CA ASN A 218 21.09 -19.12 -5.57
C ASN A 218 21.42 -20.62 -5.40
N ARG A 219 21.28 -21.17 -4.18
CA ARG A 219 21.43 -22.62 -3.95
C ARG A 219 20.38 -23.48 -4.65
N THR A 220 19.22 -22.91 -4.96
CA THR A 220 18.15 -23.62 -5.68
C THR A 220 18.43 -23.61 -7.18
N ALA A 221 18.96 -22.50 -7.72
CA ALA A 221 19.35 -22.38 -9.12
C ALA A 221 20.57 -23.23 -9.51
N GLU A 222 21.45 -23.59 -8.56
CA GLU A 222 22.58 -24.53 -8.78
C GLU A 222 22.18 -26.01 -8.71
N ARG A 223 20.93 -26.33 -8.31
CA ARG A 223 20.43 -27.71 -8.17
C ARG A 223 19.51 -28.14 -9.32
N ASP A 224 19.17 -27.23 -10.22
CA ASP A 224 18.42 -27.47 -11.46
C ASP A 224 19.39 -27.48 -12.66
#